data_AF-A0A0H4WQK2-F1
#
_entry.id   AF-A0A0H4WQK2-F1
#
_cell.length_a   1.000
_cell.length_b   1.000
_cell.length_c   1.000
_cell.angle_alpha   90.00
_cell.angle_beta   90.00
_cell.angle_gamma   90.00
#
_symmetry.space_group_name_H-M   'P 1'
#
loop_
_entity.id
_entity.type
_entity.pdbx_description
1 polymer ?
#
loop_
_entity_poly.entity_id
_entity_poly.type
_entity_poly.pdbx_seq_one_letter_code
_entity_poly.pdbx_strand_id
1 'polypeptide(L)'
;MVWAEEDAVRIAAWRGHPRMEGRFHEEAADDIQAFFQHPESNDPMHNEVMWVTVIAHDAASDSFLGILLNAPRHLKDVQEGDNVVIHLPAEAELPFARDAGKGRLGWPVAAAGSFSETLIRGVRSYRQGRFGHHPPGIQACIETLGPVLEPAPQSEPANLRALGHFVLARCLAEQYETVRAIHHFEQVLRLTPEDEYARLGLLAELSLLAHMRQDALPSGTEQEWESRYLAQVAVARERLQNRQALELLDVIFSQQEIESGDELTPEQLEKRRRVGAGAFRYKAR
;
A
#
# COMPACT_ATOMS: atom_id res chain seq x y z
N MET A 1 11.98 1.43 23.65
CA MET A 1 12.75 0.39 22.93
C MET A 1 12.96 0.93 21.54
N VAL A 2 14.21 1.23 21.24
CA VAL A 2 14.68 2.13 20.18
C VAL A 2 14.51 1.48 18.81
N TRP A 3 13.81 2.13 17.90
CA TRP A 3 13.82 1.82 16.45
C TRP A 3 13.68 3.14 15.68
N ALA A 4 14.78 3.87 15.58
CA ALA A 4 14.94 5.04 14.72
C ALA A 4 16.44 5.11 14.37
N GLU A 5 16.82 4.55 13.21
CA GLU A 5 18.03 4.85 12.41
C GLU A 5 18.34 3.78 11.32
N GLU A 6 17.65 2.63 11.25
CA GLU A 6 17.96 1.55 10.28
C GLU A 6 17.11 1.52 8.98
N ASP A 7 16.18 2.45 8.77
CA ASP A 7 15.15 2.27 7.73
C ASP A 7 15.57 2.60 6.29
N ALA A 8 16.78 3.12 6.06
CA ALA A 8 17.39 3.15 4.72
C ALA A 8 18.19 1.86 4.39
N VAL A 9 18.47 1.02 5.39
CA VAL A 9 19.19 -0.27 5.26
C VAL A 9 18.22 -1.45 5.16
N ARG A 10 16.92 -1.24 5.35
CA ARG A 10 15.85 -2.18 4.94
C ARG A 10 15.60 -2.19 3.42
N ILE A 11 16.66 -2.05 2.64
CA ILE A 11 16.75 -2.63 1.31
C ILE A 11 16.61 -4.15 1.51
N ALA A 12 15.38 -4.65 1.45
CA ALA A 12 15.02 -6.06 1.39
C ALA A 12 15.91 -6.97 2.24
N ALA A 13 15.72 -7.03 3.56
CA ALA A 13 16.44 -7.99 4.42
C ALA A 13 16.35 -9.45 3.89
N TRP A 14 15.32 -9.75 3.08
CA TRP A 14 15.17 -11.00 2.35
C TRP A 14 16.20 -11.24 1.24
N ARG A 15 16.77 -10.20 0.60
CA ARG A 15 17.83 -10.35 -0.42
C ARG A 15 19.12 -10.90 0.19
N GLY A 16 19.43 -10.52 1.42
CA GLY A 16 20.56 -11.06 2.18
C GLY A 16 20.27 -12.40 2.86
N HIS A 17 19.07 -12.96 2.67
CA HIS A 17 18.72 -14.23 3.29
C HIS A 17 19.55 -15.36 2.67
N PRO A 18 20.31 -16.16 3.46
CA PRO A 18 21.22 -17.18 2.89
C PRO A 18 20.53 -18.18 1.96
N ARG A 19 19.23 -18.44 2.18
CA ARG A 19 18.46 -19.36 1.32
C ARG A 19 18.03 -18.75 -0.02
N MET A 20 18.05 -17.43 -0.15
CA MET A 20 17.69 -16.71 -1.38
C MET A 20 18.91 -16.44 -2.28
N GLU A 21 20.13 -16.65 -1.78
CA GLU A 21 21.35 -16.43 -2.53
C GLU A 21 21.36 -17.27 -3.83
N GLY A 22 21.62 -16.60 -4.97
CA GLY A 22 21.63 -17.23 -6.29
C GLY A 22 20.27 -17.59 -6.88
N ARG A 23 19.15 -17.18 -6.26
CA ARG A 23 17.79 -17.49 -6.76
C ARG A 23 17.09 -16.35 -7.50
N PHE A 24 17.63 -15.14 -7.39
CA PHE A 24 17.08 -13.95 -8.05
C PHE A 24 17.39 -13.92 -9.54
N HIS A 25 16.48 -13.37 -10.33
CA HIS A 25 16.68 -13.10 -11.75
C HIS A 25 17.79 -12.08 -11.96
N GLU A 26 18.65 -12.30 -12.96
CA GLU A 26 19.82 -11.45 -13.23
C GLU A 26 19.43 -10.00 -13.55
N GLU A 27 18.32 -9.81 -14.24
CA GLU A 27 17.84 -8.47 -14.67
C GLU A 27 16.75 -7.90 -13.75
N ALA A 28 16.24 -8.69 -12.79
CA ALA A 28 15.13 -8.30 -11.92
C ALA A 28 15.42 -8.75 -10.48
N ALA A 29 16.00 -7.83 -9.70
CA ALA A 29 16.67 -8.12 -8.42
C ALA A 29 15.77 -8.67 -7.29
N ASP A 30 14.45 -8.71 -7.50
CA ASP A 30 13.46 -9.23 -6.54
C ASP A 30 12.68 -10.43 -7.05
N ASP A 31 12.89 -10.81 -8.31
CA ASP A 31 12.11 -11.85 -8.95
C ASP A 31 12.79 -13.20 -8.80
N ILE A 32 12.04 -14.19 -8.33
CA ILE A 32 12.50 -15.56 -8.20
C ILE A 32 11.57 -16.51 -8.95
N GLN A 33 12.09 -17.67 -9.35
CA GLN A 33 11.24 -18.79 -9.74
C GLN A 33 10.76 -19.51 -8.48
N ALA A 34 9.47 -19.80 -8.40
CA ALA A 34 8.89 -20.60 -7.34
C ALA A 34 8.03 -21.72 -7.92
N PHE A 35 8.08 -22.87 -7.27
CA PHE A 35 7.32 -24.06 -7.59
C PHE A 35 5.96 -24.04 -6.89
N PHE A 36 4.89 -24.15 -7.66
CA PHE A 36 3.51 -24.21 -7.18
C PHE A 36 2.96 -25.61 -7.35
N GLN A 37 2.52 -26.18 -6.23
CA GLN A 37 1.90 -27.50 -6.21
C GLN A 37 0.39 -27.40 -6.43
N HIS A 38 -0.16 -28.22 -7.33
CA HIS A 38 -1.61 -28.31 -7.51
C HIS A 38 -2.27 -28.92 -6.27
N PRO A 39 -3.21 -28.24 -5.60
CA PRO A 39 -3.74 -28.69 -4.30
C PRO A 39 -4.54 -29.99 -4.39
N GLU A 40 -5.22 -30.21 -5.52
CA GLU A 40 -6.11 -31.37 -5.72
C GLU A 40 -5.47 -32.51 -6.52
N SER A 41 -4.21 -32.37 -6.92
CA SER A 41 -3.59 -33.33 -7.83
C SER A 41 -2.24 -33.79 -7.30
N ASN A 42 -2.12 -35.11 -7.10
CA ASN A 42 -0.82 -35.76 -6.93
C ASN A 42 -0.11 -35.95 -8.27
N ASP A 43 -0.72 -35.53 -9.39
CA ASP A 43 -0.09 -35.59 -10.70
C ASP A 43 0.93 -34.44 -10.84
N PRO A 44 2.24 -34.76 -10.92
CA PRO A 44 3.27 -33.75 -11.06
C PRO A 44 3.14 -32.92 -12.34
N MET A 45 2.42 -33.41 -13.35
CA MET A 45 2.18 -32.68 -14.61
C MET A 45 1.31 -31.43 -14.45
N HIS A 46 0.64 -31.27 -13.30
CA HIS A 46 -0.19 -30.11 -12.99
C HIS A 46 0.51 -29.08 -12.09
N ASN A 47 1.75 -29.35 -11.69
CA ASN A 47 2.57 -28.38 -10.96
C ASN A 47 3.20 -27.38 -11.93
N GLU A 48 3.45 -26.16 -11.47
CA GLU A 48 3.97 -25.09 -12.31
C GLU A 48 5.13 -24.37 -11.63
N VAL A 49 6.12 -23.97 -12.42
CA VAL A 49 7.15 -23.02 -11.99
C VAL A 49 6.77 -21.66 -12.54
N MET A 50 6.68 -20.67 -11.67
CA MET A 50 6.25 -19.31 -12.01
C MET A 50 7.16 -18.26 -11.39
N TRP A 51 7.16 -17.07 -11.98
CA TRP A 51 7.92 -15.92 -11.49
C TRP A 51 7.17 -15.19 -10.39
N VAL A 52 7.89 -14.83 -9.34
CA VAL A 52 7.33 -14.16 -8.17
C VAL A 52 8.27 -13.05 -7.72
N THR A 53 7.77 -11.82 -7.56
CA THR A 53 8.51 -10.73 -6.93
C THR A 53 8.41 -10.85 -5.41
N VAL A 54 9.54 -10.98 -4.71
CA VAL A 54 9.58 -11.05 -3.24
C VAL A 54 9.44 -9.65 -2.65
N ILE A 55 8.45 -9.47 -1.77
CA ILE A 55 8.10 -8.16 -1.19
C ILE A 55 8.17 -8.11 0.35
N ALA A 56 8.30 -9.27 1.02
CA ALA A 56 8.52 -9.31 2.47
C ALA A 56 9.14 -10.65 2.93
N HIS A 57 9.73 -10.64 4.13
CA HIS A 57 10.14 -11.84 4.88
C HIS A 57 9.58 -11.77 6.30
N ASP A 58 8.98 -12.88 6.73
CA ASP A 58 8.58 -13.11 8.11
C ASP A 58 9.61 -14.01 8.78
N ALA A 59 10.47 -13.41 9.60
CA ALA A 59 11.51 -14.11 10.35
C ALA A 59 10.95 -15.13 11.36
N ALA A 60 9.71 -14.99 11.83
CA ALA A 60 9.13 -15.91 12.80
C ALA A 60 8.74 -17.25 12.16
N SER A 61 8.24 -17.22 10.92
CA SER A 61 7.86 -18.42 10.17
C SER A 61 8.88 -18.86 9.12
N ASP A 62 9.95 -18.08 8.95
CA ASP A 62 10.92 -18.20 7.85
C ASP A 62 10.23 -18.32 6.48
N SER A 63 9.22 -17.50 6.27
CA SER A 63 8.44 -17.44 5.03
C SER A 63 8.57 -16.08 4.36
N PHE A 64 8.34 -16.05 3.05
CA PHE A 64 8.44 -14.84 2.25
C PHE A 64 7.09 -14.57 1.62
N LEU A 65 6.75 -13.29 1.50
CA LEU A 65 5.60 -12.86 0.75
C LEU A 65 6.07 -12.43 -0.64
N GLY A 66 5.36 -12.86 -1.67
CA GLY A 66 5.61 -12.39 -3.01
C GLY A 66 4.35 -12.09 -3.81
N ILE A 67 4.53 -11.51 -5.00
CA ILE A 67 3.49 -11.23 -5.99
C ILE A 67 3.75 -12.09 -7.22
N LEU A 68 2.76 -12.88 -7.64
CA LEU A 68 2.86 -13.71 -8.84
C LEU A 68 2.91 -12.84 -10.10
N LEU A 69 3.92 -13.04 -10.96
CA LEU A 69 4.17 -12.20 -12.14
C LEU A 69 3.61 -12.72 -13.45
N ASN A 70 3.24 -13.99 -13.51
CA ASN A 70 2.67 -14.57 -14.72
C ASN A 70 1.44 -15.43 -14.40
N ALA A 71 0.46 -15.38 -15.30
CA ALA A 71 -0.74 -16.21 -15.16
C ALA A 71 -0.40 -17.72 -15.19
N PRO A 72 -0.96 -18.52 -14.27
CA PRO A 72 -0.82 -19.97 -14.29
C PRO A 72 -1.60 -20.60 -15.44
N ARG A 73 -1.14 -21.74 -15.94
CA ARG A 73 -1.81 -22.54 -16.98
C ARG A 73 -2.76 -23.57 -16.42
N HIS A 74 -2.43 -24.15 -15.27
CA HIS A 74 -3.12 -25.27 -14.63
C HIS A 74 -3.76 -24.87 -13.30
N LEU A 75 -3.20 -23.92 -12.56
CA LEU A 75 -3.73 -23.46 -11.26
C LEU A 75 -4.86 -22.44 -11.45
N LYS A 76 -6.10 -22.92 -11.60
CA LYS A 76 -7.28 -22.08 -11.86
C LYS A 76 -7.64 -21.08 -10.74
N ASP A 77 -7.18 -21.34 -9.53
CA ASP A 77 -7.50 -20.52 -8.36
C ASP A 77 -6.51 -19.40 -8.08
N VAL A 78 -5.39 -19.37 -8.81
CA VAL A 78 -4.33 -18.36 -8.67
C VAL A 78 -4.31 -17.51 -9.95
N GLN A 79 -4.09 -16.21 -9.80
CA GLN A 79 -4.02 -15.26 -10.91
C GLN A 79 -2.74 -14.44 -10.83
N GLU A 80 -2.28 -13.95 -11.98
CA GLU A 80 -1.23 -12.94 -12.04
C GLU A 80 -1.60 -11.74 -11.15
N GLY A 81 -0.65 -11.29 -10.33
CA GLY A 81 -0.84 -10.26 -9.32
C GLY A 81 -1.31 -10.78 -7.95
N ASP A 82 -1.62 -12.06 -7.81
CA ASP A 82 -1.96 -12.63 -6.50
C ASP A 82 -0.75 -12.64 -5.56
N ASN A 83 -1.03 -12.46 -4.26
CA ASN A 83 -0.02 -12.66 -3.24
C ASN A 83 0.20 -14.16 -3.05
N VAL A 84 1.46 -14.54 -2.87
CA VAL A 84 1.86 -15.92 -2.64
C VAL A 84 2.76 -15.99 -1.42
N VAL A 85 2.64 -17.07 -0.65
CA VAL A 85 3.57 -17.35 0.44
C VAL A 85 4.60 -18.34 -0.09
N ILE A 86 5.86 -17.96 0.06
CA ILE A 86 7.02 -18.68 -0.42
C ILE A 86 7.73 -19.29 0.78
N HIS A 87 7.97 -20.58 0.73
CA HIS A 87 8.77 -21.32 1.69
C HIS A 87 10.04 -21.83 1.00
N LEU A 88 11.16 -21.82 1.74
CA LEU A 88 12.43 -22.35 1.25
C LEU A 88 12.87 -23.57 2.08
N PRO A 89 12.40 -24.78 1.74
CA PRO A 89 12.92 -26.00 2.37
C PRO A 89 14.42 -26.13 2.14
N ALA A 90 15.15 -26.68 3.12
CA ALA A 90 16.62 -26.74 3.09
C ALA A 90 17.19 -27.44 1.84
N GLU A 91 16.50 -28.45 1.34
CA GLU A 91 16.98 -29.32 0.25
C GLU A 91 16.24 -29.08 -1.09
N ALA A 92 15.39 -28.05 -1.16
CA ALA A 92 14.61 -27.81 -2.37
C ALA A 92 15.41 -27.03 -3.42
N GLU A 93 15.44 -27.56 -4.65
CA GLU A 93 16.02 -26.89 -5.82
C GLU A 93 15.31 -25.56 -6.11
N LEU A 94 13.99 -25.49 -5.92
CA LEU A 94 13.19 -24.28 -6.03
C LEU A 94 12.43 -23.97 -4.73
N PRO A 95 12.21 -22.68 -4.41
CA PRO A 95 11.25 -22.27 -3.39
C PRO A 95 9.86 -22.84 -3.70
N PHE A 96 9.14 -23.25 -2.66
CA PHE A 96 7.74 -23.65 -2.81
C PHE A 96 6.86 -22.44 -2.57
N ALA A 97 6.07 -22.08 -3.57
CA ALA A 97 5.03 -21.09 -3.41
C ALA A 97 3.67 -21.78 -3.34
N ARG A 98 2.82 -21.24 -2.47
CA ARG A 98 1.39 -21.54 -2.47
C ARG A 98 0.67 -20.23 -2.62
N ASP A 99 -0.52 -20.31 -3.20
CA ASP A 99 -1.49 -19.23 -3.00
C ASP A 99 -1.49 -18.91 -1.51
N ALA A 100 -1.34 -17.62 -1.17
CA ALA A 100 -1.61 -17.14 0.17
C ALA A 100 -3.08 -17.43 0.57
N GLY A 101 -3.83 -18.04 -0.35
CA GLY A 101 -5.22 -18.34 -0.29
C GLY A 101 -5.94 -17.11 -0.77
N LYS A 102 -7.19 -17.33 -1.19
CA LYS A 102 -8.13 -16.25 -1.33
C LYS A 102 -8.42 -15.48 0.00
N GLY A 103 -7.56 -15.51 1.01
CA GLY A 103 -7.59 -14.53 2.07
C GLY A 103 -6.63 -14.79 3.22
N ARG A 104 -5.37 -15.18 2.97
CA ARG A 104 -4.35 -15.21 4.04
C ARG A 104 -3.00 -14.74 3.55
N LEU A 105 -2.84 -13.41 3.45
CA LEU A 105 -1.53 -12.77 3.69
C LEU A 105 -0.87 -13.49 4.86
N GLY A 106 0.37 -13.97 4.69
CA GLY A 106 1.13 -14.81 5.62
C GLY A 106 1.23 -14.25 7.04
N TRP A 107 0.12 -14.31 7.78
CA TRP A 107 -0.01 -13.96 9.18
C TRP A 107 -0.14 -15.26 9.98
N PRO A 108 0.59 -15.42 11.09
CA PRO A 108 0.49 -16.63 11.91
C PRO A 108 -0.97 -16.92 12.28
N VAL A 109 -1.36 -18.20 12.11
CA VAL A 109 -2.71 -18.77 12.26
C VAL A 109 -3.25 -18.71 13.71
N ALA A 110 -2.55 -18.06 14.64
CA ALA A 110 -3.02 -17.89 16.00
C ALA A 110 -4.12 -16.81 16.04
N ALA A 111 -5.37 -17.25 15.83
CA ALA A 111 -6.60 -16.50 16.16
C ALA A 111 -6.80 -15.16 15.42
N ALA A 112 -6.82 -15.17 14.08
CA ALA A 112 -7.32 -14.03 13.32
C ALA A 112 -8.81 -13.81 13.66
N GLY A 113 -9.10 -12.80 14.49
CA GLY A 113 -10.47 -12.37 14.78
C GLY A 113 -11.20 -11.85 13.53
N SER A 114 -12.50 -11.60 13.65
CA SER A 114 -13.36 -11.10 12.56
C SER A 114 -12.82 -9.83 11.87
N PHE A 115 -12.02 -9.04 12.58
CA PHE A 115 -11.35 -7.87 12.03
C PHE A 115 -10.35 -8.22 10.92
N SER A 116 -9.48 -9.20 11.16
CA SER A 116 -8.44 -9.60 10.19
C SER A 116 -9.04 -10.14 8.90
N GLU A 117 -10.10 -10.94 9.00
CA GLU A 117 -10.83 -11.44 7.82
C GLU A 117 -11.48 -10.31 7.02
N THR A 118 -12.08 -9.35 7.73
CA THR A 118 -12.69 -8.17 7.10
C THR A 118 -11.64 -7.30 6.41
N LEU A 119 -10.50 -7.08 7.08
CA LEU A 119 -9.37 -6.34 6.52
C LEU A 119 -8.88 -6.95 5.21
N ILE A 120 -8.68 -8.27 5.20
CA ILE A 120 -8.23 -9.01 4.02
C ILE A 120 -9.23 -8.87 2.87
N ARG A 121 -10.53 -9.01 3.15
CA ARG A 121 -11.57 -8.81 2.14
C ARG A 121 -11.56 -7.39 1.58
N GLY A 122 -11.36 -6.39 2.42
CA GLY A 122 -11.27 -4.98 2.01
C GLY A 122 -10.06 -4.70 1.11
N VAL A 123 -8.88 -5.18 1.49
CA VAL A 123 -7.64 -5.08 0.70
C VAL A 123 -7.83 -5.72 -0.68
N ARG A 124 -8.47 -6.89 -0.74
CA ARG A 124 -8.82 -7.53 -2.01
C ARG A 124 -9.71 -6.63 -2.86
N SER A 125 -10.80 -6.11 -2.28
CA SER A 125 -11.74 -5.29 -3.03
C SER A 125 -11.04 -4.07 -3.63
N TYR A 126 -10.13 -3.44 -2.89
CA TYR A 126 -9.31 -2.33 -3.40
C TYR A 126 -8.47 -2.73 -4.63
N ARG A 127 -7.79 -3.89 -4.57
CA ARG A 127 -7.01 -4.43 -5.69
C ARG A 127 -7.87 -4.78 -6.89
N GLN A 128 -9.02 -5.41 -6.67
CA GLN A 128 -10.01 -5.69 -7.72
C GLN A 128 -10.59 -4.40 -8.31
N GLY A 129 -10.64 -3.34 -7.51
CA GLY A 129 -10.88 -1.96 -7.93
C GLY A 129 -9.79 -1.40 -8.84
N ARG A 130 -8.76 -2.20 -9.19
CA ARG A 130 -7.62 -1.84 -10.03
C ARG A 130 -7.01 -0.51 -9.61
N PHE A 131 -6.88 -0.32 -8.30
CA PHE A 131 -6.31 0.89 -7.70
C PHE A 131 -7.01 2.18 -8.18
N GLY A 132 -8.34 2.15 -8.27
CA GLY A 132 -9.18 3.29 -8.69
C GLY A 132 -9.76 3.18 -10.10
N HIS A 133 -9.25 2.27 -10.93
CA HIS A 133 -9.69 2.10 -12.31
C HIS A 133 -10.96 1.25 -12.49
N HIS A 134 -11.48 0.66 -11.42
CA HIS A 134 -12.71 -0.13 -11.43
C HIS A 134 -13.60 0.23 -10.23
N PRO A 135 -14.57 1.15 -10.41
CA PRO A 135 -15.38 1.70 -9.30
C PRO A 135 -16.09 0.66 -8.41
N PRO A 136 -16.65 -0.45 -8.93
CA PRO A 136 -17.31 -1.45 -8.07
C PRO A 136 -16.38 -2.07 -7.00
N GLY A 137 -15.10 -2.30 -7.32
CA GLY A 137 -14.13 -2.82 -6.35
C GLY A 137 -13.79 -1.79 -5.27
N ILE A 138 -13.71 -0.51 -5.64
CA ILE A 138 -13.50 0.59 -4.69
C ILE A 138 -14.70 0.73 -3.75
N GLN A 139 -15.92 0.65 -4.27
CA GLN A 139 -17.13 0.67 -3.44
C GLN A 139 -17.16 -0.51 -2.46
N ALA A 140 -16.87 -1.72 -2.95
CA ALA A 140 -16.81 -2.92 -2.11
C ALA A 140 -15.72 -2.83 -1.01
N CYS A 141 -14.62 -2.13 -1.28
CA CYS A 141 -13.59 -1.83 -0.28
C CYS A 141 -14.15 -0.96 0.85
N ILE A 142 -14.81 0.16 0.50
CA ILE A 142 -15.38 1.10 1.46
C ILE A 142 -16.45 0.41 2.32
N GLU A 143 -17.37 -0.32 1.70
CA GLU A 143 -18.44 -1.05 2.39
C GLU A 143 -17.91 -2.14 3.32
N THR A 144 -16.78 -2.76 2.95
CA THR A 144 -16.15 -3.80 3.78
C THR A 144 -15.40 -3.21 4.97
N LEU A 145 -14.61 -2.15 4.76
CA LEU A 145 -13.68 -1.62 5.77
C LEU A 145 -14.30 -0.54 6.67
N GLY A 146 -15.19 0.29 6.13
CA GLY A 146 -15.79 1.42 6.86
C GLY A 146 -16.38 1.03 8.22
N PRO A 147 -17.32 0.06 8.27
CA PRO A 147 -18.00 -0.30 9.52
C PRO A 147 -17.08 -0.82 10.63
N VAL A 148 -15.95 -1.42 10.27
CA VAL A 148 -15.02 -2.01 11.25
C VAL A 148 -13.90 -1.06 11.67
N LEU A 149 -13.70 0.04 10.94
CA LEU A 149 -12.64 1.02 11.23
C LEU A 149 -13.13 2.31 11.89
N GLU A 150 -14.40 2.70 11.71
CA GLU A 150 -14.96 3.88 12.39
C GLU A 150 -15.06 3.71 13.93
N PRO A 151 -15.24 2.49 14.49
CA PRO A 151 -14.99 2.20 15.90
C PRO A 151 -13.82 1.22 16.12
N ALA A 152 -12.76 1.28 15.28
CA ALA A 152 -11.70 0.26 15.22
C ALA A 152 -11.31 -0.28 16.61
N PRO A 153 -11.54 -1.58 16.92
CA PRO A 153 -11.35 -2.12 18.25
C PRO A 153 -9.89 -1.99 18.66
N GLN A 154 -9.64 -1.35 19.82
CA GLN A 154 -8.27 -1.10 20.29
C GLN A 154 -7.50 -2.38 20.63
N SER A 155 -8.20 -3.49 20.80
CA SER A 155 -7.64 -4.83 20.99
C SER A 155 -6.90 -5.36 19.76
N GLU A 156 -7.19 -4.83 18.56
CA GLU A 156 -6.52 -5.27 17.35
C GLU A 156 -5.11 -4.69 17.24
N PRO A 157 -4.13 -5.46 16.73
CA PRO A 157 -2.77 -5.00 16.51
C PRO A 157 -2.72 -3.66 15.77
N ALA A 158 -1.92 -2.72 16.29
CA ALA A 158 -1.84 -1.36 15.76
C ALA A 158 -1.44 -1.32 14.28
N ASN A 159 -0.56 -2.22 13.84
CA ASN A 159 -0.15 -2.36 12.45
C ASN A 159 -1.30 -2.80 11.53
N LEU A 160 -2.16 -3.72 11.97
CA LEU A 160 -3.34 -4.14 11.20
C LEU A 160 -4.37 -3.01 11.08
N ARG A 161 -4.59 -2.27 12.17
CA ARG A 161 -5.45 -1.08 12.15
C ARG A 161 -4.89 0.01 11.24
N ALA A 162 -3.59 0.29 11.31
CA ALA A 162 -2.93 1.24 10.43
C ALA A 162 -3.10 0.86 8.96
N LEU A 163 -2.87 -0.41 8.60
CA LEU A 163 -3.11 -0.91 7.24
C LEU A 163 -4.57 -0.72 6.81
N GLY A 164 -5.53 -1.06 7.66
CA GLY A 164 -6.95 -0.87 7.39
C GLY A 164 -7.30 0.59 7.10
N HIS A 165 -6.88 1.50 7.98
CA HIS A 165 -7.10 2.94 7.77
C HIS A 165 -6.43 3.42 6.48
N PHE A 166 -5.22 2.98 6.17
CA PHE A 166 -4.54 3.35 4.93
C PHE A 166 -5.33 2.93 3.70
N VAL A 167 -5.76 1.67 3.63
CA VAL A 167 -6.50 1.14 2.48
C VAL A 167 -7.87 1.81 2.34
N LEU A 168 -8.59 2.01 3.45
CA LEU A 168 -9.86 2.72 3.41
C LEU A 168 -9.68 4.19 2.97
N ALA A 169 -8.64 4.88 3.46
CA ALA A 169 -8.31 6.24 3.02
C ALA A 169 -8.08 6.29 1.50
N ARG A 170 -7.36 5.31 0.94
CA ARG A 170 -7.18 5.16 -0.51
C ARG A 170 -8.51 4.99 -1.23
N CYS A 171 -9.34 4.05 -0.80
CA CYS A 171 -10.63 3.80 -1.46
C CYS A 171 -11.54 5.05 -1.45
N LEU A 172 -11.55 5.80 -0.34
CA LEU A 172 -12.29 7.06 -0.22
C LEU A 172 -11.73 8.16 -1.14
N ALA A 173 -10.41 8.30 -1.21
CA ALA A 173 -9.74 9.24 -2.09
C ALA A 173 -10.07 8.99 -3.57
N GLU A 174 -10.09 7.72 -4.01
CA GLU A 174 -10.49 7.36 -5.39
C GLU A 174 -11.96 7.72 -5.71
N GLN A 175 -12.81 7.90 -4.69
CA GLN A 175 -14.20 8.38 -4.83
C GLN A 175 -14.37 9.87 -4.56
N TYR A 176 -13.26 10.62 -4.43
CA TYR A 176 -13.27 12.04 -4.07
C TYR A 176 -13.92 12.35 -2.70
N GLU A 177 -14.04 11.36 -1.82
CA GLU A 177 -14.50 11.52 -0.44
C GLU A 177 -13.38 12.08 0.45
N THR A 178 -12.82 13.22 0.02
CA THR A 178 -11.57 13.83 0.48
C THR A 178 -11.49 14.01 2.00
N VAL A 179 -12.54 14.54 2.64
CA VAL A 179 -12.56 14.77 4.10
C VAL A 179 -12.48 13.46 4.88
N ARG A 180 -13.17 12.41 4.41
CA ARG A 180 -13.12 11.09 5.04
C ARG A 180 -11.76 10.43 4.78
N ALA A 181 -11.20 10.58 3.58
CA ALA A 181 -9.86 10.09 3.27
C ALA A 181 -8.80 10.71 4.20
N ILE A 182 -8.83 12.04 4.40
CA ILE A 182 -7.98 12.77 5.36
C ILE A 182 -8.07 12.17 6.75
N HIS A 183 -9.30 11.98 7.26
CA HIS A 183 -9.51 11.39 8.58
C HIS A 183 -8.80 10.04 8.74
N HIS A 184 -8.91 9.16 7.74
CA HIS A 184 -8.28 7.85 7.80
C HIS A 184 -6.76 7.92 7.66
N PHE A 185 -6.20 8.78 6.80
CA PHE A 185 -4.74 8.99 6.76
C PHE A 185 -4.18 9.51 8.09
N GLU A 186 -4.90 10.40 8.78
CA GLU A 186 -4.52 10.86 10.12
C GLU A 186 -4.55 9.73 11.16
N GLN A 187 -5.47 8.77 11.04
CA GLN A 187 -5.44 7.57 11.90
C GLN A 187 -4.20 6.73 11.64
N VAL A 188 -3.76 6.58 10.38
CA VAL A 188 -2.50 5.89 10.06
C VAL A 188 -1.33 6.60 10.72
N LEU A 189 -1.20 7.91 10.57
CA LEU A 189 -0.10 8.69 11.15
C LEU A 189 -0.15 8.76 12.68
N ARG A 190 -1.31 8.56 13.29
CA ARG A 190 -1.44 8.41 14.75
C ARG A 190 -0.88 7.07 15.23
N LEU A 191 -1.10 5.99 14.47
CA LEU A 191 -0.64 4.64 14.80
C LEU A 191 0.82 4.41 14.40
N THR A 192 1.22 5.00 13.28
CA THR A 192 2.54 4.87 12.65
C THR A 192 3.01 6.26 12.17
N PRO A 193 3.59 7.08 13.05
CA PRO A 193 4.00 8.46 12.71
C PRO A 193 5.06 8.55 11.60
N GLU A 194 5.81 7.49 11.33
CA GLU A 194 6.84 7.48 10.27
C GLU A 194 6.32 6.95 8.93
N ASP A 195 5.01 6.69 8.79
CA ASP A 195 4.45 6.22 7.53
C ASP A 195 4.47 7.31 6.45
N GLU A 196 5.50 7.25 5.60
CA GLU A 196 5.70 8.20 4.50
C GLU A 196 4.55 8.19 3.50
N TYR A 197 3.92 7.03 3.27
CA TYR A 197 2.85 6.89 2.28
C TYR A 197 1.57 7.53 2.76
N ALA A 198 1.22 7.32 4.03
CA ALA A 198 0.09 7.97 4.64
C ALA A 198 0.28 9.49 4.68
N ARG A 199 1.51 9.95 4.91
CA ARG A 199 1.84 11.39 4.88
C ARG A 199 1.67 11.98 3.48
N LEU A 200 2.18 11.32 2.45
CA LEU A 200 1.98 11.76 1.06
C LEU A 200 0.50 11.69 0.65
N GLY A 201 -0.23 10.68 1.11
CA GLY A 201 -1.69 10.56 0.95
C GLY A 201 -2.43 11.74 1.56
N LEU A 202 -2.14 12.04 2.82
CA LEU A 202 -2.71 13.17 3.53
C LEU A 202 -2.42 14.50 2.83
N LEU A 203 -1.18 14.72 2.39
CA LEU A 203 -0.80 15.92 1.65
C LEU A 203 -1.56 16.07 0.34
N ALA A 204 -1.73 14.99 -0.41
CA ALA A 204 -2.51 15.01 -1.64
C ALA A 204 -3.96 15.45 -1.37
N GLU A 205 -4.63 14.85 -0.38
CA GLU A 205 -6.03 15.18 -0.06
C GLU A 205 -6.18 16.59 0.56
N LEU A 206 -5.27 17.00 1.44
CA LEU A 206 -5.28 18.36 2.00
C LEU A 206 -5.04 19.40 0.92
N SER A 207 -4.17 19.11 -0.06
CA SER A 207 -3.96 20.01 -1.20
C SER A 207 -5.22 20.14 -2.04
N LEU A 208 -6.06 19.12 -2.15
CA LEU A 208 -7.35 19.24 -2.84
C LEU A 208 -8.25 20.23 -2.10
N LEU A 209 -8.42 20.09 -0.78
CA LEU A 209 -9.29 20.98 0.01
C LEU A 209 -8.79 22.42 0.06
N ALA A 210 -7.49 22.63 0.26
CA ALA A 210 -6.90 23.95 0.32
C ALA A 210 -7.00 24.73 -1.01
N HIS A 211 -7.25 24.04 -2.13
CA HIS A 211 -7.32 24.64 -3.46
C HIS A 211 -8.66 24.36 -4.18
N MET A 212 -9.69 23.88 -3.48
CA MET A 212 -11.06 23.85 -4.02
C MET A 212 -11.61 25.27 -4.11
N ARG A 213 -12.46 25.55 -5.12
CA ARG A 213 -13.02 26.88 -5.38
C ARG A 213 -13.74 27.47 -4.16
N GLN A 214 -13.55 28.79 -4.00
CA GLN A 214 -14.12 29.68 -2.97
C GLN A 214 -15.65 29.57 -2.76
N ASP A 215 -16.36 29.04 -3.77
CA ASP A 215 -17.82 28.95 -3.74
C ASP A 215 -18.35 27.67 -3.07
N ALA A 216 -17.50 26.70 -2.76
CA ALA A 216 -17.89 25.36 -2.33
C ALA A 216 -17.78 25.12 -0.81
N LEU A 217 -17.12 26.01 -0.07
CA LEU A 217 -16.84 25.84 1.35
C LEU A 217 -17.41 27.02 2.16
N PRO A 218 -17.92 26.77 3.39
CA PRO A 218 -18.28 27.85 4.30
C PRO A 218 -17.06 28.73 4.60
N SER A 219 -17.25 30.05 4.61
CA SER A 219 -16.19 31.00 4.94
C SER A 219 -15.53 30.64 6.28
N GLY A 220 -14.18 30.60 6.28
CA GLY A 220 -13.36 30.23 7.45
C GLY A 220 -12.86 28.78 7.47
N THR A 221 -13.49 27.85 6.75
CA THR A 221 -12.97 26.47 6.66
C THR A 221 -11.75 26.35 5.74
N GLU A 222 -11.61 27.25 4.76
CA GLU A 222 -10.47 27.29 3.83
C GLU A 222 -9.15 27.58 4.55
N GLN A 223 -9.13 28.60 5.41
CA GLN A 223 -7.94 28.95 6.20
C GLN A 223 -7.52 27.81 7.13
N GLU A 224 -8.49 27.03 7.63
CA GLU A 224 -8.17 25.84 8.43
C GLU A 224 -7.47 24.78 7.58
N TRP A 225 -8.01 24.45 6.41
CA TRP A 225 -7.43 23.43 5.52
C TRP A 225 -6.07 23.84 4.99
N GLU A 226 -5.91 25.11 4.61
CA GLU A 226 -4.63 25.68 4.18
C GLU A 226 -3.59 25.61 5.30
N SER A 227 -3.95 26.03 6.52
CA SER A 227 -3.06 25.96 7.68
C SER A 227 -2.64 24.52 7.99
N ARG A 228 -3.59 23.57 7.96
CA ARG A 228 -3.31 22.13 8.15
C ARG A 228 -2.41 21.57 7.05
N TYR A 229 -2.66 21.96 5.81
CA TYR A 229 -1.85 21.58 4.66
C TYR A 229 -0.40 22.05 4.82
N LEU A 230 -0.18 23.34 5.10
CA LEU A 230 1.16 23.91 5.30
C LEU A 230 1.89 23.25 6.47
N ALA A 231 1.18 22.96 7.57
CA ALA A 231 1.76 22.24 8.70
C ALA A 231 2.23 20.82 8.31
N GLN A 232 1.46 20.08 7.52
CA GLN A 232 1.88 18.76 7.05
C GLN A 232 3.03 18.82 6.05
N VAL A 233 3.12 19.85 5.21
CA VAL A 233 4.26 20.05 4.30
C VAL A 233 5.55 20.24 5.09
N ALA A 234 5.52 21.06 6.16
CA ALA A 234 6.67 21.26 7.03
C ALA A 234 7.13 19.94 7.68
N VAL A 235 6.19 19.16 8.24
CA VAL A 235 6.49 17.84 8.81
C VAL A 235 7.06 16.88 7.77
N ALA A 236 6.53 16.88 6.55
CA ALA A 236 7.01 16.03 5.48
C ALA A 236 8.43 16.39 5.04
N ARG A 237 8.76 17.69 4.92
CA ARG A 237 10.12 18.15 4.61
C ARG A 237 11.14 17.77 5.67
N GLU A 238 10.75 17.80 6.95
CA GLU A 238 11.62 17.43 8.06
C GLU A 238 11.87 15.91 8.11
N ARG A 239 10.82 15.11 7.86
CA ARG A 239 10.86 13.66 8.10
C ARG A 239 11.21 12.83 6.86
N LEU A 240 10.84 13.28 5.66
CA LEU A 240 11.15 12.55 4.45
C LEU A 240 12.62 12.75 4.11
N GLN A 241 13.43 11.71 4.33
CA GLN A 241 14.83 11.69 3.92
C GLN A 241 15.00 11.27 2.46
N ASN A 242 13.93 10.80 1.82
CA ASN A 242 13.94 10.38 0.44
C ASN A 242 14.01 11.60 -0.50
N ARG A 243 15.15 11.76 -1.17
CA ARG A 243 15.39 12.83 -2.13
C ARG A 243 14.32 12.92 -3.24
N GLN A 244 13.85 11.79 -3.76
CA GLN A 244 12.81 11.78 -4.80
C GLN A 244 11.47 12.25 -4.24
N ALA A 245 11.16 11.91 -2.99
CA ALA A 245 9.95 12.41 -2.32
C ALA A 245 10.05 13.92 -2.08
N LEU A 246 11.20 14.44 -1.67
CA LEU A 246 11.44 15.88 -1.53
C LEU A 246 11.37 16.62 -2.87
N GLU A 247 12.01 16.09 -3.92
CA GLU A 247 11.92 16.64 -5.28
C GLU A 247 10.47 16.63 -5.79
N LEU A 248 9.73 15.55 -5.50
CA LEU A 248 8.31 15.47 -5.81
C LEU A 248 7.51 16.52 -5.02
N LEU A 249 7.78 16.72 -3.73
CA LEU A 249 7.15 17.79 -2.95
C LEU A 249 7.44 19.15 -3.58
N ASP A 250 8.66 19.42 -4.03
CA ASP A 250 9.02 20.68 -4.67
C ASP A 250 8.36 20.85 -6.06
N VAL A 251 8.16 19.77 -6.81
CA VAL A 251 7.47 19.78 -8.12
C VAL A 251 5.96 19.93 -7.97
N ILE A 252 5.34 19.26 -6.99
CA ILE A 252 3.89 19.35 -6.76
C ILE A 252 3.55 20.66 -6.06
N PHE A 253 4.41 21.11 -5.14
CA PHE A 253 4.13 22.16 -4.17
C PHE A 253 5.20 23.26 -4.22
N SER A 254 5.48 23.77 -5.42
CA SER A 254 6.49 24.80 -5.62
C SER A 254 6.22 25.99 -4.70
N GLN A 255 7.24 26.35 -3.91
CA GLN A 255 7.16 27.41 -2.91
C GLN A 255 6.75 28.76 -3.53
N GLN A 256 7.11 28.96 -4.80
CA GLN A 256 6.81 30.17 -5.57
C GLN A 256 5.32 30.30 -5.95
N GLU A 257 4.59 29.19 -6.11
CA GLU A 257 3.14 29.19 -6.35
C GLU A 257 2.36 29.38 -5.04
N ILE A 258 2.90 28.91 -3.91
CA ILE A 258 2.32 29.14 -2.56
C ILE A 258 2.48 30.62 -2.17
N GLU A 259 3.61 31.22 -2.52
CA GLU A 259 3.92 32.62 -2.20
C GLU A 259 3.24 33.63 -3.15
N SER A 260 2.82 33.24 -4.36
CA SER A 260 2.23 34.19 -5.32
C SER A 260 0.72 34.45 -5.12
N GLY A 261 0.01 33.57 -4.40
CA GLY A 261 -1.42 33.74 -4.11
C GLY A 261 -2.34 33.69 -5.34
N ASP A 262 -1.84 33.25 -6.49
CA ASP A 262 -2.62 33.15 -7.72
C ASP A 262 -3.49 31.89 -7.72
N GLU A 263 -4.73 32.01 -8.24
CA GLU A 263 -5.61 30.86 -8.44
C GLU A 263 -4.96 29.83 -9.38
N LEU A 264 -4.86 28.58 -8.93
CA LEU A 264 -4.40 27.49 -9.77
C LEU A 264 -5.33 27.31 -10.97
N THR A 265 -4.75 27.18 -12.15
CA THR A 265 -5.51 26.82 -13.35
C THR A 265 -6.11 25.42 -13.21
N PRO A 266 -7.26 25.14 -13.86
CA PRO A 266 -7.83 23.79 -13.91
C PRO A 266 -6.84 22.72 -14.39
N GLU A 267 -5.89 23.09 -15.25
CA GLU A 267 -4.82 22.21 -15.72
C GLU A 267 -3.78 21.90 -14.61
N GLN A 268 -3.42 22.87 -13.78
CA GLN A 268 -2.58 22.65 -12.60
C GLN A 268 -3.28 21.77 -11.56
N LEU A 269 -4.59 21.96 -11.34
CA LEU A 269 -5.40 21.10 -10.46
C LEU A 269 -5.46 19.66 -10.96
N GLU A 270 -5.75 19.46 -12.25
CA GLU A 270 -5.74 18.15 -12.90
C GLU A 270 -4.34 17.51 -12.85
N LYS A 271 -3.27 18.30 -13.05
CA LYS A 271 -1.89 17.84 -12.92
C LYS A 271 -1.58 17.43 -11.49
N ARG A 272 -1.96 18.21 -10.47
CA ARG A 272 -1.75 17.84 -9.05
C ARG A 272 -2.55 16.58 -8.67
N ARG A 273 -3.79 16.43 -9.14
CA ARG A 273 -4.57 15.17 -9.02
C ARG A 273 -3.85 13.98 -9.66
N ARG A 274 -3.32 14.17 -10.87
CA ARG A 274 -2.54 13.15 -11.59
C ARG A 274 -1.18 12.87 -10.97
N VAL A 275 -0.52 13.84 -10.33
CA VAL A 275 0.76 13.63 -9.66
C VAL A 275 0.55 13.00 -8.29
N GLY A 276 -0.54 13.31 -7.57
CA GLY A 276 -1.03 12.47 -6.48
C GLY A 276 -1.14 11.03 -6.97
N ALA A 277 -2.02 10.75 -7.92
CA ALA A 277 -2.18 9.41 -8.50
C ALA A 277 -0.88 8.78 -9.06
N GLY A 278 0.03 9.57 -9.63
CA GLY A 278 1.27 9.15 -10.28
C GLY A 278 2.39 8.81 -9.29
N ALA A 279 2.56 9.62 -8.24
CA ALA A 279 3.41 9.31 -7.10
C ALA A 279 2.96 8.01 -6.41
N PHE A 280 1.66 7.72 -6.42
CA PHE A 280 1.10 6.47 -5.90
C PHE A 280 1.31 5.25 -6.82
N ARG A 281 1.36 5.40 -8.15
CA ARG A 281 1.63 4.28 -9.06
C ARG A 281 3.06 3.75 -8.99
N TYR A 282 4.02 4.55 -8.52
CA TYR A 282 5.43 4.14 -8.43
C TYR A 282 5.70 3.05 -7.38
N LYS A 283 4.76 2.80 -6.46
CA LYS A 283 4.94 1.80 -5.38
C LYS A 283 3.89 0.67 -5.36
N ALA A 284 2.99 0.66 -6.35
CA ALA A 284 2.16 -0.52 -6.68
C ALA A 284 2.78 -1.36 -7.81
N ARG A 285 3.98 -0.97 -8.27
CA ARG A 285 4.94 -1.77 -9.02
C ARG A 285 6.06 -2.15 -8.08
#